data_AF-R7W1V6-F1
#
_entry.id   AF-R7W1V6-F1
#
_cell.length_a   1.000
_cell.length_b   1.000
_cell.length_c   1.000
_cell.angle_alpha   90.00
_cell.angle_beta   90.00
_cell.angle_gamma   90.00
#
_symmetry.space_group_name_H-M   'P 1'
#
loop_
_entity.id
_entity.type
_entity.pdbx_description
1 polymer ?
#
loop_
_entity_poly.entity_id
_entity_poly.type
_entity_poly.pdbx_seq_one_letter_code
_entity_poly.pdbx_strand_id
1 'polypeptide(L)'
;MAKLYVQAVPPPDLNKNTEWFMYLGVWTTYIFILFVSWLLILSIFGCTPGMAWTLVNLGHFAITYHFFHWKKGTPSARESVKKSNDQILAFNKKLHVEFWSLTFFIESRREKV
;
A
#
# COMPACT_ATOMS: atom_id res chain seq x y z
N MET A 1 -17.38 25.17 -26.55
CA MET A 1 -16.97 23.75 -26.34
C MET A 1 -16.30 23.65 -24.99
N ALA A 2 -17.07 23.39 -23.92
CA ALA A 2 -16.53 23.25 -22.58
C ALA A 2 -15.77 21.91 -22.47
N LYS A 3 -14.48 21.95 -22.14
CA LYS A 3 -13.74 20.74 -21.79
C LYS A 3 -14.22 20.29 -20.41
N LEU A 4 -15.01 19.21 -20.39
CA LEU A 4 -15.32 18.45 -19.18
C LEU A 4 -14.06 17.68 -18.78
N TYR A 5 -13.19 18.33 -18.02
CA TYR A 5 -12.14 17.60 -17.30
C TYR A 5 -12.86 16.83 -16.19
N VAL A 6 -13.15 15.55 -16.42
CA VAL A 6 -13.44 14.63 -15.32
C VAL A 6 -12.24 14.72 -14.39
N GLN A 7 -12.48 15.28 -13.20
CA GLN A 7 -11.49 15.23 -12.14
C GLN A 7 -11.31 13.75 -11.81
N ALA A 8 -10.23 13.15 -12.30
CA ALA A 8 -9.89 11.80 -11.94
C ALA A 8 -9.68 11.81 -10.42
N VAL A 9 -10.60 11.17 -9.70
CA VAL A 9 -10.43 10.90 -8.27
C VAL A 9 -9.03 10.31 -8.12
N PRO A 10 -8.17 10.88 -7.26
CA PRO A 10 -6.83 10.37 -7.08
C PRO A 10 -6.94 8.86 -6.81
N PRO A 11 -6.10 8.03 -7.48
CA PRO A 11 -6.18 6.59 -7.34
C PRO A 11 -6.17 6.26 -5.84
N PRO A 12 -7.00 5.29 -5.40
CA PRO A 12 -7.01 4.87 -4.01
C PRO A 12 -5.57 4.69 -3.54
N ASP A 13 -5.19 5.34 -2.43
CA ASP A 13 -3.83 5.29 -1.89
C ASP A 13 -3.50 3.82 -1.60
N LEU A 14 -2.92 3.15 -2.59
CA LEU A 14 -2.72 1.72 -2.58
C LEU A 14 -1.62 1.49 -1.55
N ASN A 15 -1.93 0.67 -0.56
CA ASN A 15 -0.95 0.32 0.45
C ASN A 15 0.29 -0.23 -0.25
N LYS A 16 1.42 0.49 -0.18
CA LYS A 16 2.69 0.10 -0.80
C LYS A 16 3.14 -1.29 -0.34
N ASN A 17 2.68 -1.71 0.83
CA ASN A 17 2.96 -3.04 1.38
C ASN A 17 2.24 -4.17 0.61
N THR A 18 1.26 -3.85 -0.23
CA THR A 18 0.40 -4.79 -0.97
C THR A 18 0.39 -4.52 -2.48
N GLU A 19 0.99 -3.42 -2.95
CA GLU A 19 1.01 -3.06 -4.38
C GLU A 19 1.71 -4.11 -5.24
N TRP A 20 2.72 -4.78 -4.67
CA TRP A 20 3.47 -5.85 -5.33
C TRP A 20 2.60 -7.06 -5.71
N PHE A 21 1.47 -7.27 -5.03
CA PHE A 21 0.53 -8.35 -5.34
C PHE A 21 -0.20 -8.13 -6.69
N MET A 22 -0.24 -6.89 -7.19
CA MET A 22 -0.88 -6.54 -8.46
C MET A 22 0.03 -6.76 -9.68
N TYR A 23 1.32 -7.08 -9.47
CA TYR A 23 2.24 -7.30 -10.58
C TYR A 23 2.02 -8.66 -11.25
N LEU A 24 1.90 -8.64 -12.58
CA LEU A 24 1.67 -9.83 -13.39
C LEU A 24 2.73 -10.94 -13.18
N GLY A 25 3.98 -10.55 -12.94
CA GLY A 25 5.08 -11.49 -12.66
C GLY A 25 4.84 -12.32 -11.40
N VAL A 26 4.24 -11.74 -10.36
CA VAL A 26 3.93 -12.45 -9.11
C VAL A 26 2.91 -13.57 -9.36
N TRP A 27 1.90 -13.32 -10.19
CA TRP A 27 0.91 -14.34 -10.56
C TRP A 27 1.51 -15.49 -11.37
N THR A 28 2.40 -15.18 -12.33
CA THR A 28 3.04 -16.23 -13.14
C THR A 28 3.95 -17.14 -12.29
N THR A 29 4.76 -16.55 -11.41
CA THR A 29 5.61 -17.31 -10.48
C THR A 29 4.78 -18.11 -9.48
N TYR A 30 3.65 -17.58 -9.01
CA TYR A 30 2.74 -18.29 -8.12
C TYR A 30 2.14 -19.55 -8.77
N ILE A 31 1.62 -19.44 -10.00
CA ILE A 31 1.09 -20.59 -10.74
C ILE A 31 2.19 -21.63 -10.98
N PHE A 32 3.41 -21.18 -11.31
CA PHE A 32 4.56 -22.06 -11.48
C PHE A 32 4.91 -22.82 -10.20
N ILE A 33 4.94 -22.15 -9.05
CA ILE A 33 5.23 -22.76 -7.74
C ILE A 33 4.15 -23.80 -7.38
N LEU A 34 2.87 -23.51 -7.61
CA LEU A 34 1.78 -24.48 -7.40
C LEU A 34 1.95 -25.73 -8.26
N PHE A 35 2.29 -25.55 -9.54
CA PHE A 35 2.49 -26.65 -10.46
C PHE A 35 3.68 -27.54 -10.07
N VAL A 36 4.82 -26.93 -9.70
CA VAL A 36 6.00 -27.65 -9.20
C VAL A 36 5.68 -28.38 -7.89
N SER A 37 4.94 -27.74 -6.98
CA SER A 37 4.51 -28.36 -5.72
C SER A 37 3.65 -29.60 -5.96
N TRP A 38 2.73 -29.53 -6.93
CA TRP A 38 1.91 -30.67 -7.34
C TRP A 38 2.75 -31.82 -7.90
N LEU A 39 3.73 -31.52 -8.77
CA LEU A 39 4.67 -32.52 -9.30
C LEU A 39 5.53 -33.16 -8.19
N LEU A 40 6.00 -32.38 -7.22
CA LEU A 40 6.76 -32.89 -6.08
C LEU A 40 5.92 -33.86 -5.23
N ILE A 41 4.66 -33.52 -4.94
CA ILE A 41 3.77 -34.41 -4.18
C ILE A 41 3.49 -35.70 -4.95
N LEU A 42 3.23 -35.61 -6.26
CA LEU A 42 3.11 -36.80 -7.10
C LEU A 42 4.37 -37.66 -7.10
N SER A 43 5.54 -37.02 -7.18
CA SER A 43 6.83 -37.73 -7.21
C SER A 43 7.20 -38.38 -5.89
N ILE A 44 6.85 -37.78 -4.75
CA ILE A 44 7.23 -38.26 -3.42
C ILE A 44 6.24 -39.30 -2.90
N PHE A 45 4.94 -39.07 -3.08
CA PHE A 45 3.89 -39.91 -2.49
C PHE A 45 3.30 -40.94 -3.47
N GLY A 46 3.55 -40.81 -4.77
CA GLY A 46 2.97 -41.72 -5.78
C GLY A 46 1.44 -41.75 -5.76
N CYS A 47 0.81 -40.70 -5.25
CA CYS A 47 -0.62 -40.65 -5.02
C CYS A 47 -1.40 -40.30 -6.31
N THR A 48 -2.71 -40.53 -6.30
CA THR A 48 -3.56 -40.17 -7.44
C THR A 48 -3.55 -38.65 -7.68
N PRO A 49 -3.71 -38.18 -8.93
CA PRO A 49 -3.75 -36.76 -9.27
C PRO A 49 -4.71 -35.93 -8.42
N GLY A 50 -5.87 -36.50 -8.08
CA GLY A 50 -6.87 -35.86 -7.22
C GLY A 50 -6.38 -35.63 -5.80
N MET A 51 -5.71 -36.63 -5.20
CA MET A 51 -5.16 -36.52 -3.84
C MET A 51 -4.01 -35.51 -3.77
N ALA A 52 -3.16 -35.48 -4.81
CA ALA A 52 -2.07 -34.51 -4.90
C ALA A 52 -2.61 -33.06 -4.88
N TRP A 53 -3.70 -32.79 -5.61
CA TRP A 53 -4.35 -31.49 -5.57
C TRP A 53 -4.91 -31.14 -4.19
N THR A 54 -5.51 -32.08 -3.47
CA THR A 54 -5.99 -31.84 -2.11
C THR A 54 -4.85 -31.44 -1.17
N LEU A 55 -3.71 -32.14 -1.24
CA LEU A 55 -2.53 -31.85 -0.41
C LEU A 55 -1.89 -30.50 -0.74
N VAL A 56 -1.75 -30.15 -2.02
CA VAL A 56 -1.26 -28.83 -2.44
C VAL A 56 -2.17 -27.72 -1.89
N ASN A 57 -3.50 -27.88 -1.98
CA ASN A 57 -4.44 -26.91 -1.46
C ASN A 57 -4.34 -26.79 0.08
N LEU A 58 -4.24 -27.91 0.80
CA LEU A 58 -4.09 -27.92 2.25
C LEU A 58 -2.81 -27.21 2.70
N GLY A 59 -1.68 -27.51 2.04
CA GLY A 59 -0.40 -26.85 2.28
C GLY A 59 -0.45 -25.36 1.96
N HIS A 60 -1.08 -25.00 0.84
CA HIS A 60 -1.28 -23.61 0.46
C HIS A 60 -2.10 -22.84 1.52
N PHE A 61 -3.19 -23.41 2.03
CA PHE A 61 -3.98 -22.80 3.12
C PHE A 61 -3.16 -22.62 4.39
N ALA A 62 -2.40 -23.63 4.82
CA ALA A 62 -1.60 -23.56 6.04
C ALA A 62 -0.49 -22.49 5.94
N ILE A 63 0.23 -22.47 4.82
CA ILE A 63 1.32 -21.52 4.57
C ILE A 63 0.78 -20.09 4.50
N THR A 64 -0.29 -19.89 3.71
CA THR A 64 -0.95 -18.60 3.55
C THR A 64 -1.50 -18.08 4.87
N TYR A 65 -2.12 -18.95 5.67
CA TYR A 65 -2.58 -18.61 7.02
C TYR A 65 -1.40 -18.18 7.89
N HIS A 66 -0.29 -18.92 7.91
CA HIS A 66 0.87 -18.56 8.69
C HIS A 66 1.47 -17.20 8.27
N PHE A 67 1.73 -16.98 6.98
CA PHE A 67 2.29 -15.72 6.51
C PHE A 67 1.38 -14.52 6.81
N PHE A 68 0.09 -14.61 6.54
CA PHE A 68 -0.82 -13.47 6.71
C PHE A 68 -1.26 -13.24 8.16
N HIS A 69 -1.39 -14.29 8.99
CA HIS A 69 -1.75 -14.11 10.40
C HIS A 69 -0.55 -13.79 11.29
N TRP A 70 0.66 -14.29 10.97
CA TRP A 70 1.84 -14.08 11.80
C TRP A 70 2.60 -12.80 11.46
N LYS A 71 2.61 -12.37 10.19
CA LYS A 71 3.21 -11.09 9.78
C LYS A 71 2.16 -9.97 9.77
N LYS A 72 1.61 -9.64 10.94
CA LYS A 72 0.87 -8.37 11.10
C LYS A 72 1.83 -7.22 10.84
N GLY A 73 1.70 -6.59 9.66
CA GLY A 73 2.51 -5.47 9.23
C GLY A 73 2.34 -4.29 10.17
N THR A 74 3.34 -4.04 11.00
CA THR A 74 3.53 -2.72 11.58
C THR A 74 3.82 -1.75 10.43
N PRO A 75 3.11 -0.61 10.34
CA PRO A 75 3.50 0.43 9.40
C PRO A 75 4.96 0.78 9.70
N SER A 76 5.81 0.73 8.69
CA SER A 76 7.23 1.05 8.83
C SER A 76 7.35 2.39 9.55
N ALA A 77 7.98 2.41 10.73
CA ALA A 77 8.04 3.59 11.59
C ALA A 77 8.56 4.85 10.87
N ARG A 78 9.34 4.68 9.79
CA ARG A 78 9.78 5.76 8.91
C ARG A 78 8.64 6.50 8.22
N GLU A 79 7.58 5.81 7.80
CA GLU A 79 6.49 6.42 7.04
C GLU A 79 5.53 7.19 7.95
N SER A 80 5.26 6.69 9.15
CA SER A 80 4.47 7.41 10.16
C SER A 80 5.18 8.68 10.64
N VAL A 81 6.49 8.60 10.90
CA VAL A 81 7.30 9.76 11.28
C VAL A 81 7.38 10.77 10.15
N LYS A 82 7.61 10.34 8.91
CA LYS A 82 7.64 11.25 7.75
C LYS A 82 6.29 11.94 7.54
N LYS A 83 5.19 11.19 7.60
CA LYS A 83 3.83 11.76 7.49
C LYS A 83 3.55 12.77 8.61
N SER A 84 3.97 12.50 9.84
CA SER A 84 3.83 13.45 10.95
C SER A 84 4.64 14.74 10.71
N ASN A 85 5.90 14.62 10.29
CA ASN A 85 6.76 15.77 10.01
C ASN A 85 6.23 16.64 8.87
N ASP A 86 5.75 16.03 7.79
CA ASP A 86 5.18 16.75 6.64
C ASP A 86 3.91 17.53 7.04
N GLN A 87 3.09 16.97 7.95
CA GLN A 87 1.90 17.65 8.49
C GLN A 87 2.28 18.84 9.38
N ILE A 88 3.30 18.70 10.24
CA ILE A 88 3.82 19.79 11.06
C ILE A 88 4.39 20.92 10.18
N LEU A 89 5.11 20.57 9.12
CA LEU A 89 5.67 21.54 8.17
C LEU A 89 4.56 22.32 7.44
N ALA A 90 3.51 21.64 7.00
CA ALA A 90 2.36 22.27 6.36
C ALA A 90 1.60 23.21 7.31
N PHE A 91 1.43 22.80 8.58
CA PHE A 91 0.81 23.62 9.61
C PHE A 91 1.64 24.88 9.90
N ASN A 92 2.95 24.75 10.11
CA ASN A 92 3.85 25.88 10.36
C ASN A 92 3.89 26.86 9.17
N LYS A 93 3.90 26.35 7.94
CA LYS A 93 3.85 27.19 6.74
C LYS A 93 2.54 27.98 6.66
N LYS A 94 1.42 27.36 7.02
CA LYS A 94 0.11 28.05 7.06
C LYS A 94 0.10 29.14 8.12
N LEU A 95 0.53 28.83 9.35
CA LEU A 95 0.64 29.80 10.44
C LEU A 95 1.52 31.00 10.06
N HIS A 96 2.67 30.76 9.43
CA HIS A 96 3.57 31.84 9.03
C HIS A 96 2.92 32.76 7.99
N VAL A 97 2.19 32.23 7.01
CA VAL A 97 1.48 33.02 5.99
C VAL A 97 0.36 33.86 6.60
N GLU A 98 -0.43 33.27 7.50
CA GLU A 98 -1.52 33.99 8.21
C GLU A 98 -0.94 35.10 9.10
N PHE A 99 0.14 34.79 9.84
CA PHE A 99 0.79 35.76 10.72
C PHE A 99 1.37 36.94 9.94
N TRP A 100 2.07 36.69 8.83
CA TRP A 100 2.63 37.75 8.00
C TRP A 100 1.54 38.60 7.31
N SER A 101 0.44 37.96 6.90
CA SER A 101 -0.70 38.67 6.31
C SER A 101 -1.38 39.60 7.32
N LEU A 102 -1.52 39.16 8.57
CA LEU A 102 -2.05 39.99 9.66
C LEU A 102 -1.11 41.16 9.99
N THR A 103 0.20 40.94 10.09
CA THR A 103 1.15 42.03 10.34
C THR A 103 1.18 43.04 9.19
N PHE A 104 1.15 42.58 7.93
CA PHE A 104 1.09 43.48 6.77
C PHE A 104 -0.22 44.28 6.73
N PHE A 105 -1.35 43.64 7.06
CA PHE A 105 -2.64 44.32 7.16
C PHE A 105 -2.66 45.37 8.28
N ILE A 106 -2.08 45.07 9.45
CA ILE A 106 -1.97 46.02 10.56
C ILE A 106 -1.05 47.20 10.18
N GLU A 107 0.11 46.93 9.55
CA GLU A 107 1.03 47.99 9.12
C GLU A 107 0.39 48.87 8.04
N SER A 108 -0.31 48.29 7.06
CA SER A 108 -1.03 49.05 6.03
C SER A 108 -2.16 49.92 6.60
N ARG A 109 -2.74 49.53 7.74
CA ARG A 109 -3.75 50.32 8.47
C ARG A 109 -3.14 51.39 9.36
N ARG A 110 -1.86 51.27 9.73
CA ARG A 110 -1.11 52.26 10.53
C ARG A 110 -0.66 53.45 9.67
N GLU A 111 -0.29 53.23 8.41
CA GLU A 111 0.15 54.31 7.49
C GLU A 111 -1.00 55.19 6.95
N LYS A 112 -2.27 54.84 7.22
CA LYS A 112 -3.45 55.58 6.74
C LYS A 112 -4.14 56.43 7.84
N VAL A 113 -3.47 56.65 8.96
CA VAL A 113 -3.86 57.59 10.04
C VAL A 113 -2.75 58.63 10.17
#